data_AF-A0A1Y3XIH3-F1
#
_entry.id   AF-A0A1Y3XIH3-F1
#
_cell.length_a   1.000
_cell.length_b   1.000
_cell.length_c   1.000
_cell.angle_alpha   90.00
_cell.angle_beta   90.00
_cell.angle_gamma   90.00
#
_symmetry.space_group_name_H-M   'P 1'
#
loop_
_entity.id
_entity.type
_entity.pdbx_description
1 polymer ?
#
loop_
_entity_poly.entity_id
_entity_poly.type
_entity_poly.pdbx_seq_one_letter_code
_entity_poly.pdbx_strand_id
1 'polypeptide(L)' 'MAFLGNVEYKPDSNGVAEYVKCPLVDDWIEPVDCMENQDVKEEYIPARFKAKSDWKEICISCPFRDY' A
#
# COMPACT_ATOMS: atom_id res chain seq x y z
N MET A 1 -10.17 -11.32 8.84
CA MET A 1 -9.35 -10.53 7.89
C MET A 1 -10.28 -9.50 7.29
N ALA A 2 -9.90 -8.22 7.33
CA ALA A 2 -10.70 -7.13 6.78
C ALA A 2 -10.20 -6.77 5.38
N PHE A 3 -11.07 -6.19 4.56
CA PHE A 3 -10.75 -5.85 3.18
C PHE A 3 -11.28 -4.46 2.85
N LEU A 4 -10.47 -3.68 2.15
CA LEU A 4 -10.90 -2.46 1.47
C LEU A 4 -10.82 -2.75 -0.03
N GLY A 5 -11.99 -2.87 -0.67
CA GLY A 5 -12.06 -3.40 -2.04
C GLY A 5 -11.49 -4.82 -2.11
N ASN A 6 -10.38 -4.98 -2.84
CA ASN A 6 -9.65 -6.24 -3.01
C ASN A 6 -8.35 -6.34 -2.18
N VAL A 7 -8.04 -5.34 -1.35
CA VAL A 7 -6.80 -5.30 -0.56
C VAL A 7 -7.09 -5.70 0.88
N GLU A 8 -6.33 -6.66 1.39
CA GLU A 8 -6.41 -7.15 2.76
C GLU A 8 -5.76 -6.16 3.74
N TYR A 9 -6.39 -5.95 4.89
CA TYR A 9 -5.83 -5.12 5.96
C TYR A 9 -6.11 -5.68 7.36
N LYS A 10 -5.31 -5.26 8.34
CA LYS A 10 -5.49 -5.53 9.77
C LYS A 10 -5.98 -4.25 10.45
N PRO A 11 -7.22 -4.19 10.96
CA PRO A 11 -7.71 -3.05 11.70
C PRO A 11 -7.22 -3.03 13.16
N ASP A 12 -7.08 -1.84 13.72
CA ASP A 12 -6.95 -1.58 15.15
C ASP A 12 -8.29 -1.74 15.89
N SER A 13 -8.34 -1.42 17.18
CA SER A 13 -9.57 -1.49 17.99
C SER A 13 -10.68 -0.53 17.54
N ASN A 14 -10.35 0.50 16.75
CA ASN A 14 -11.29 1.48 16.21
C ASN A 14 -11.73 1.14 14.77
N GLY A 15 -11.20 0.06 14.18
CA GLY A 15 -11.48 -0.32 12.80
C GLY A 15 -10.57 0.35 11.76
N VAL A 16 -9.58 1.14 12.18
CA VAL A 16 -8.62 1.84 11.32
C VAL A 16 -7.52 0.88 10.90
N ALA A 17 -7.09 0.91 9.65
CA ALA A 17 -6.01 0.04 9.19
C ALA A 17 -4.69 0.31 9.93
N GLU A 18 -4.21 -0.67 10.69
CA GLU A 18 -2.89 -0.69 11.32
C GLU A 18 -1.83 -1.29 10.38
N TYR A 19 -2.22 -2.28 9.57
CA TYR A 19 -1.38 -2.84 8.50
C TYR A 19 -2.18 -3.09 7.24
N VAL A 20 -1.55 -2.87 6.09
CA VAL A 20 -2.12 -3.13 4.76
C VAL A 20 -1.25 -4.13 4.02
N LYS A 21 -1.87 -5.12 3.37
CA LYS A 21 -1.14 -6.07 2.52
C LYS A 21 -0.92 -5.46 1.14
N CYS A 22 0.21 -4.78 0.98
CA CYS A 22 0.47 -3.98 -0.20
C CYS A 22 0.68 -4.86 -1.46
N PRO A 23 -0.07 -4.63 -2.55
CA PRO A 23 0.04 -5.43 -3.77
C PRO A 23 1.35 -5.23 -4.54
N LEU A 24 2.18 -4.23 -4.19
CA LEU A 24 3.48 -4.01 -4.81
C LEU A 24 4.57 -4.94 -4.28
N VAL A 25 4.50 -5.25 -2.98
CA VAL A 25 5.51 -6.05 -2.26
C VAL A 25 4.98 -7.42 -1.82
N ASP A 26 3.68 -7.65 -1.98
CA ASP A 26 2.97 -8.88 -1.54
C ASP A 26 3.17 -9.19 -0.04
N ASP A 27 3.36 -8.15 0.77
CA ASP A 27 3.65 -8.22 2.21
C ASP A 27 2.89 -7.13 3.00
N TRP A 28 2.86 -7.28 4.32
CA TRP A 28 2.29 -6.32 5.25
C TRP A 28 3.19 -5.10 5.41
N ILE A 29 2.62 -3.92 5.23
CA ILE A 29 3.27 -2.63 5.49
C ILE A 29 2.40 -1.79 6.41
N GLU A 30 2.99 -0.80 7.05
CA GLU A 30 2.22 0.21 7.80
C GLU A 30 1.61 1.23 6.82
N PRO A 31 0.48 1.86 7.15
CA PRO A 31 -0.08 2.93 6.32
C PRO A 31 0.92 4.05 6.03
N VAL A 32 1.82 4.37 6.96
CA VAL A 32 2.88 5.37 6.77
C VAL A 32 3.84 5.00 5.65
N ASP A 33 4.24 3.71 5.54
CA ASP A 33 5.05 3.23 4.40
C ASP A 33 4.30 3.47 3.09
N CYS A 34 2.98 3.24 3.07
CA CYS A 34 2.17 3.44 1.88
C CYS A 34 2.16 4.92 1.47
N MET A 35 1.86 5.82 2.42
CA MET A 35 1.80 7.27 2.18
C MET A 35 3.14 7.83 1.69
N GLU A 36 4.24 7.48 2.35
CA GLU A 36 5.58 7.96 1.98
C GLU A 36 5.97 7.52 0.57
N ASN A 37 5.51 6.35 0.11
CA ASN A 37 5.87 5.81 -1.21
C ASN A 37 4.90 6.18 -2.34
N GLN A 38 3.85 6.94 -2.06
CA GLN A 38 2.93 7.49 -3.06
C GLN A 38 3.34 8.88 -3.56
N ASP A 39 3.82 9.75 -2.66
CA ASP A 39 4.06 11.18 -2.91
C ASP A 39 5.51 11.52 -3.24
N VAL A 40 6.45 10.60 -3.02
CA VAL A 40 7.87 10.84 -3.31
C VAL A 40 8.17 10.70 -4.81
N LYS A 41 9.16 11.47 -5.28
CA LYS A 41 9.72 11.26 -6.63
C LYS A 41 10.18 9.81 -6.76
N GLU A 42 9.94 9.22 -7.92
CA GLU A 42 10.24 7.82 -8.22
C GLU A 42 11.65 7.37 -7.83
N GLU A 43 12.63 8.27 -7.91
CA GLU A 43 14.02 8.03 -7.50
C GLU A 43 14.20 7.69 -6.02
N TYR A 44 13.31 8.16 -5.14
CA TYR A 44 13.35 7.91 -3.69
C TYR A 44 12.50 6.71 -3.24
N ILE A 45 11.63 6.18 -4.11
CA ILE A 45 10.85 4.99 -3.79
C ILE A 45 11.82 3.79 -3.69
N PRO A 46 11.81 3.00 -2.60
CA PRO A 46 12.61 1.80 -2.48
C PRO A 46 12.32 0.79 -3.60
N ALA A 47 13.35 0.08 -4.04
CA ALA A 47 13.25 -0.87 -5.16
C ALA A 47 12.15 -1.94 -4.96
N ARG A 48 11.86 -2.33 -3.71
CA ARG A 48 10.80 -3.31 -3.40
C ARG A 48 9.42 -2.89 -3.91
N PHE A 49 9.09 -1.60 -3.88
CA PHE A 49 7.80 -1.09 -4.36
C PHE A 49 7.75 -0.89 -5.87
N LYS A 50 8.90 -0.99 -6.56
CA LYS A 50 9.04 -0.82 -8.02
C LYS A 50 9.40 -2.12 -8.73
N ALA A 51 9.37 -3.25 -8.02
CA ALA A 51 9.81 -4.54 -8.57
C ALA A 51 8.91 -5.03 -9.72
N LYS A 52 7.63 -4.68 -9.70
CA LYS A 52 6.65 -4.99 -10.74
C LYS A 52 6.70 -3.93 -11.84
N SER A 53 6.65 -4.31 -13.12
CA SER A 53 6.77 -3.35 -14.24
C SER A 53 5.61 -2.35 -14.31
N ASP A 54 4.44 -2.75 -13.82
CA ASP A 54 3.18 -2.00 -13.75
C ASP A 54 2.91 -1.45 -12.32
N TRP A 55 3.96 -1.26 -11.53
CA TRP A 55 3.84 -0.83 -10.13
C TRP A 55 3.07 0.50 -9.98
N LYS A 56 3.17 1.41 -10.96
CA LYS A 56 2.46 2.70 -10.94
C LYS A 56 0.96 2.48 -11.06
N GLU A 57 0.55 1.67 -12.02
CA GLU A 57 -0.85 1.34 -12.28
C GLU A 57 -1.46 0.59 -11.10
N ILE A 58 -0.72 -0.36 -10.51
CA ILE A 58 -1.13 -1.07 -9.30
C ILE A 58 -1.33 -0.08 -8.14
N CYS A 59 -0.39 0.84 -7.93
CA CYS A 59 -0.45 1.82 -6.83
C CYS A 59 -1.58 2.85 -7.02
N ILE A 60 -1.78 3.34 -8.26
CA ILE A 60 -2.83 4.31 -8.60
C ILE A 60 -4.22 3.69 -8.44
N SER A 61 -4.36 2.40 -8.76
CA SER A 61 -5.64 1.68 -8.66
C SER A 61 -5.91 1.10 -7.27
N CYS A 62 -5.00 1.28 -6.31
CA CYS A 62 -5.11 0.72 -4.98
C CYS A 62 -6.18 1.48 -4.16
N PRO A 63 -7.17 0.81 -3.55
CA PRO A 63 -8.19 1.49 -2.76
C PRO A 63 -7.65 2.15 -1.48
N PHE A 64 -6.45 1.76 -1.01
CA PHE A 64 -5.76 2.40 0.11
C PHE A 64 -5.02 3.69 -0.27
N ARG A 65 -5.02 4.07 -1.56
CA ARG A 65 -4.39 5.31 -2.01
C ARG A 65 -5.00 6.55 -1.36
N ASP A 66 -6.33 6.54 -1.21
CA ASP A 66 -7.12 7.68 -0.69
C ASP A 66 -7.77 7.37 0.67
N TYR A 67 -7.25 6.37 1.41
CA TYR A 67 -7.80 5.91 2.70
C TYR A 67 -7.42 6.83 3.87
#